data_AF-A0A223VZG2-F1
#
_entry.id   AF-A0A223VZG2-F1
#
_cell.length_a   1.000
_cell.length_b   1.000
_cell.length_c   1.000
_cell.angle_alpha   90.00
_cell.angle_beta   90.00
_cell.angle_gamma   90.00
#
_symmetry.space_group_name_H-M   'P 1'
#
loop_
_entity.id
_entity.type
_entity.pdbx_description
1 polymer ?
#
loop_
_entity_poly.entity_id
_entity_poly.type
_entity_poly.pdbx_seq_one_letter_code
_entity_poly.pdbx_strand_id
1 'polypeptide(L)'
;MKKLLLLGCISSALTGCTFTGANEVAPGEYMITSHGSIFNSREGLLENINQKAAKVCDGKPYHLEGDSGANMVVSTTTHIGQTPTTVLGLKAVCEGRKD
;
A
#
# COMPACT_ATOMS: atom_id res chain seq x y z
N MET A 1 -14.46 -9.80 -37.75
CA MET A 1 -13.78 -10.20 -36.49
C MET A 1 -12.72 -9.18 -36.07
N LYS A 2 -13.04 -7.88 -36.00
CA LYS A 2 -12.07 -6.80 -35.69
C LYS A 2 -12.50 -5.89 -34.53
N LYS A 3 -13.77 -6.00 -34.11
CA LYS A 3 -14.38 -5.19 -33.03
C LYS A 3 -14.22 -5.78 -31.63
N LEU A 4 -13.95 -7.08 -31.50
CA LEU A 4 -13.77 -7.74 -30.20
C LEU A 4 -12.40 -7.49 -29.56
N LEU A 5 -11.37 -7.21 -30.37
CA LEU A 5 -10.01 -6.94 -29.86
C LEU A 5 -9.88 -5.58 -29.15
N LEU A 6 -10.75 -4.62 -29.49
CA LEU A 6 -10.73 -3.27 -28.88
C LEU A 6 -11.37 -3.23 -27.48
N LEU A 7 -12.31 -4.13 -27.16
CA LEU A 7 -12.90 -4.18 -25.83
C LEU A 7 -11.97 -4.77 -24.77
N GLY A 8 -11.05 -5.67 -25.15
CA GLY A 8 -10.13 -6.32 -24.21
C GLY A 8 -9.03 -5.39 -23.68
N CYS A 9 -8.57 -4.43 -24.47
CA CYS A 9 -7.50 -3.51 -24.04
C CYS A 9 -7.98 -2.43 -23.06
N ILE A 10 -9.28 -2.11 -23.05
CA ILE A 10 -9.84 -1.07 -22.17
C ILE A 10 -9.98 -1.59 -20.73
N SER A 11 -10.26 -2.88 -20.54
CA SER A 11 -10.44 -3.46 -19.19
C SER A 11 -9.13 -3.69 -18.43
N SER A 12 -7.99 -3.81 -19.13
CA SER A 12 -6.67 -4.00 -18.47
C SER A 12 -6.04 -2.70 -17.97
N ALA A 13 -6.57 -1.53 -18.35
CA ALA A 13 -5.95 -0.23 -18.05
C ALA A 13 -6.47 0.43 -16.76
N LEU A 14 -7.49 -0.13 -16.10
CA LEU A 14 -8.12 0.47 -14.92
C LEU A 14 -7.68 -0.11 -13.57
N THR A 15 -6.69 -1.01 -13.54
CA THR A 15 -6.07 -1.39 -12.27
C THR A 15 -5.09 -0.28 -11.88
N GLY A 16 -5.60 0.74 -11.17
CA GLY A 16 -4.76 1.77 -10.57
C GLY A 16 -3.63 1.12 -9.78
N CYS A 17 -2.38 1.45 -10.12
CA CYS A 17 -1.21 0.88 -9.45
C CYS A 17 -1.26 1.27 -7.97
N THR A 18 -1.59 0.32 -7.10
CA THR A 18 -1.46 0.49 -5.66
C THR A 18 0.00 0.22 -5.30
N PHE A 19 0.65 1.16 -4.60
CA PHE A 19 2.07 1.04 -4.24
C PHE A 19 2.20 0.97 -2.73
N THR A 20 2.90 -0.03 -2.21
CA THR A 20 3.16 -0.17 -0.77
C THR A 20 4.66 -0.18 -0.51
N GLY A 21 5.12 0.87 0.19
CA GLY A 21 6.50 1.07 0.61
C GLY A 21 6.73 0.59 2.04
N ALA A 22 7.99 0.28 2.36
CA ALA A 22 8.43 0.04 3.73
C ALA A 22 9.80 0.71 3.93
N ASN A 23 9.93 1.48 5.00
CA ASN A 23 11.16 2.18 5.38
C ASN A 23 11.54 1.74 6.80
N GLU A 24 12.78 1.31 6.99
CA GLU A 24 13.30 0.98 8.32
C GLU A 24 13.48 2.27 9.14
N VAL A 25 12.90 2.30 10.34
CA VAL A 25 12.97 3.45 11.25
C VAL A 25 13.82 3.17 12.48
N ALA A 26 13.93 1.89 12.87
CA ALA A 26 14.82 1.37 13.90
C ALA A 26 15.07 -0.12 13.64
N PRO A 27 16.06 -0.76 14.30
CA PRO A 27 16.27 -2.20 14.18
C PRO A 27 14.99 -2.98 14.49
N GLY A 28 14.47 -3.69 13.50
CA GLY A 28 13.22 -4.45 13.64
C GLY A 28 11.92 -3.62 13.60
N GLU A 29 12.00 -2.32 13.35
CA GLU A 29 10.85 -1.44 13.18
C GLU A 29 10.80 -0.83 11.78
N TYR A 30 9.67 -1.01 11.09
CA TYR A 30 9.47 -0.57 9.71
C TYR A 30 8.22 0.30 9.61
N MET A 31 8.37 1.52 9.12
CA MET A 31 7.24 2.34 8.70
C MET A 31 6.75 1.85 7.34
N ILE A 32 5.52 1.35 7.28
CA ILE A 32 4.89 0.83 6.05
C ILE A 32 3.81 1.80 5.61
N THR A 33 3.92 2.28 4.38
CA THR A 33 2.93 3.17 3.77
C THR A 33 2.31 2.52 2.56
N SER A 34 0.98 2.41 2.53
CA SER A 34 0.24 1.97 1.35
C SER A 34 -0.44 3.15 0.69
N HIS A 35 -0.15 3.33 -0.60
CA HIS A 35 -0.69 4.35 -1.48
C HIS A 35 -1.66 3.69 -2.44
N GLY A 36 -2.91 4.15 -2.44
CA GLY A 36 -3.95 3.65 -3.34
C GLY A 36 -4.75 4.78 -3.98
N SER A 37 -5.65 4.40 -4.87
CA SER A 37 -6.66 5.33 -5.38
C SER A 37 -7.60 5.75 -4.25
N ILE A 38 -8.28 6.90 -4.39
CA ILE A 38 -9.36 7.31 -3.47
C ILE A 38 -10.50 6.30 -3.38
N PHE A 39 -10.64 5.42 -4.39
CA PHE A 39 -11.64 4.37 -4.43
C PHE A 39 -11.20 3.09 -3.70
N ASN A 40 -9.94 2.98 -3.26
CA ASN A 40 -9.49 1.83 -2.50
C ASN A 40 -10.13 1.86 -1.11
N SER A 41 -10.62 0.70 -0.66
CA SER A 41 -11.10 0.54 0.71
C SER A 41 -9.93 0.62 1.70
N ARG A 42 -10.24 1.07 2.92
CA ARG A 42 -9.27 1.07 4.03
C ARG A 42 -8.76 -0.33 4.31
N GLU A 43 -9.66 -1.31 4.27
CA GLU A 43 -9.40 -2.71 4.51
C GLU A 43 -8.37 -3.26 3.51
N GLY A 44 -8.47 -2.87 2.23
CA GLY A 44 -7.49 -3.25 1.22
C GLY A 44 -6.12 -2.61 1.44
N LEU A 45 -6.06 -1.35 1.91
CA LEU A 45 -4.80 -0.71 2.28
C LEU A 45 -4.15 -1.39 3.50
N LEU A 46 -4.96 -1.75 4.51
CA LEU A 46 -4.51 -2.50 5.68
C LEU A 46 -4.00 -3.89 5.30
N GLU A 47 -4.68 -4.58 4.38
CA GLU A 47 -4.23 -5.88 3.86
C GLU A 47 -2.86 -5.75 3.18
N ASN A 48 -2.66 -4.74 2.34
CA ASN A 48 -1.37 -4.49 1.69
C ASN A 48 -0.26 -4.21 2.71
N ILE A 49 -0.57 -3.44 3.76
CA ILE A 49 0.38 -3.16 4.85
C ILE A 49 0.75 -4.46 5.58
N ASN A 50 -0.24 -5.29 5.92
CA ASN A 50 0.01 -6.59 6.56
C ASN A 50 0.87 -7.51 5.69
N GLN A 51 0.57 -7.63 4.40
CA GLN A 51 1.37 -8.44 3.47
C GLN A 51 2.82 -7.92 3.40
N LYS A 52 3.01 -6.60 3.40
CA LYS A 52 4.34 -6.00 3.40
C LYS A 52 5.06 -6.21 4.73
N ALA A 53 4.35 -6.11 5.87
CA ALA A 53 4.88 -6.34 7.22
C ALA A 53 5.40 -7.76 7.38
N ALA A 54 4.61 -8.75 6.98
CA ALA A 54 5.01 -10.15 6.98
C ALA A 54 6.29 -10.39 6.15
N LYS A 55 6.42 -9.67 5.02
CA LYS A 55 7.60 -9.77 4.15
C LYS A 55 8.85 -9.11 4.76
N VAL A 56 8.74 -7.93 5.37
CA VAL A 56 9.91 -7.25 5.97
C VAL A 56 10.35 -7.88 7.30
N CYS A 57 9.45 -8.55 7.99
CA CYS A 57 9.75 -9.33 9.18
C CYS A 57 10.18 -10.77 8.88
N ASP A 58 10.42 -11.14 7.61
CA ASP A 58 10.85 -12.49 7.19
C ASP A 58 9.95 -13.62 7.73
N GLY A 59 8.65 -13.38 7.80
CA GLY A 59 7.67 -14.33 8.35
C GLY A 59 7.69 -14.50 9.87
N LYS A 60 8.52 -13.73 10.59
CA LYS A 60 8.48 -13.68 12.06
C LYS A 60 7.18 -13.02 12.55
N PRO A 61 6.75 -13.30 13.79
CA PRO A 61 5.65 -12.57 14.41
C PRO A 61 5.93 -11.06 14.41
N TYR A 62 4.89 -10.26 14.21
CA TYR A 62 4.98 -8.80 14.23
C TYR A 62 3.65 -8.23 14.69
N HIS A 63 3.67 -6.99 15.20
CA HIS A 63 2.48 -6.20 15.46
C HIS A 63 2.53 -4.87 14.71
N LEU A 64 1.35 -4.33 14.41
CA LEU A 64 1.21 -3.03 13.77
C LEU A 64 0.85 -1.97 14.81
N GLU A 65 1.63 -0.89 14.85
CA GLU A 65 1.41 0.29 15.67
C GLU A 65 0.98 1.47 14.80
N GLY A 66 0.05 2.27 15.30
CA GLY A 66 -0.49 3.44 14.63
C GLY A 66 -2.01 3.42 14.50
N ASP A 67 -2.56 4.53 14.03
CA ASP A 67 -4.00 4.65 13.83
C ASP A 67 -4.41 4.05 12.47
N SER A 68 -4.97 2.84 12.52
CA SER A 68 -5.55 2.15 11.36
C SER A 68 -6.71 2.91 10.69
N GLY A 69 -7.27 3.93 11.35
CA GLY A 69 -8.28 4.85 10.84
C GLY A 69 -7.75 6.14 10.24
N ALA A 70 -6.47 6.46 10.39
CA ALA A 70 -5.86 7.69 9.91
C ALA A 70 -5.52 7.65 8.40
N ASN A 71 -6.51 7.32 7.57
CA ASN A 71 -6.39 7.45 6.12
C ASN A 71 -6.29 8.92 5.74
N MET A 72 -5.23 9.30 5.03
CA MET A 72 -5.06 10.65 4.50
C MET A 72 -5.29 10.66 3.00
N VAL A 73 -6.10 11.61 2.51
CA VAL A 73 -6.20 11.89 1.07
C VAL A 73 -5.13 12.92 0.73
N VAL A 74 -4.19 12.53 -0.13
CA VAL A 74 -3.10 13.39 -0.60
C VAL A 74 -3.15 13.53 -2.11
N SER A 75 -2.82 14.73 -2.59
CA SER A 75 -2.69 15.00 -4.03
C SER A 75 -1.32 14.51 -4.50
N THR A 76 -1.28 13.37 -5.19
CA THR A 76 -0.05 12.81 -5.74
C THR A 76 0.15 13.37 -7.15
N THR A 77 1.33 13.92 -7.40
CA THR A 77 1.69 14.45 -8.72
C THR A 77 2.08 13.28 -9.64
N THR A 78 1.38 13.15 -10.76
CA THR A 78 1.66 12.13 -11.79
C THR A 78 1.99 12.79 -13.12
N HIS A 79 2.42 12.00 -14.12
CA HIS A 79 2.69 12.47 -15.47
C HIS A 79 1.48 13.10 -16.19
N ILE A 80 0.26 12.84 -15.71
CA ILE A 80 -1.00 13.39 -16.25
C ILE A 80 -1.59 14.51 -15.39
N GLY A 81 -0.86 14.96 -14.36
CA GLY A 81 -1.28 16.01 -13.42
C GLY A 81 -1.46 15.50 -12.00
N GLN A 82 -2.07 16.35 -11.16
CA GLN A 82 -2.37 16.02 -9.78
C GLN A 82 -3.55 15.05 -9.70
N THR A 83 -3.33 13.88 -9.11
CA THR A 83 -4.37 12.87 -8.89
C THR A 83 -4.55 12.65 -7.39
N PRO A 84 -5.78 12.70 -6.86
CA PRO A 84 -6.01 12.40 -5.46
C PRO A 84 -5.75 10.91 -5.20
N THR A 85 -5.06 10.62 -4.12
CA THR A 85 -4.70 9.26 -3.67
C THR A 85 -4.90 9.15 -2.18
N THR A 86 -5.26 7.96 -1.70
CA THR A 86 -5.36 7.68 -0.27
C THR A 86 -4.06 7.04 0.20
N VAL A 87 -3.56 7.49 1.35
CA VAL A 87 -2.38 6.95 2.00
C VAL A 87 -2.73 6.52 3.41
N LEU A 88 -2.31 5.31 3.76
CA LEU A 88 -2.33 4.80 5.13
C LEU A 88 -0.92 4.38 5.53
N GLY A 89 -0.50 4.82 6.71
CA GLY A 89 0.81 4.51 7.27
C GLY A 89 0.68 3.82 8.62
N LEU A 90 1.32 2.66 8.78
CA LEU A 90 1.44 1.97 10.06
C LEU A 90 2.89 1.53 10.27
N LYS A 91 3.30 1.48 11.54
CA LYS A 91 4.61 0.96 11.92
C LYS A 91 4.50 -0.53 12.22
N ALA A 92 5.24 -1.37 11.51
CA ALA A 92 5.40 -2.77 11.82
C ALA A 92 6.59 -2.96 12.77
N VAL A 93 6.38 -3.65 13.88
CA VAL A 93 7.41 -4.02 14.84
C VAL A 93 7.59 -5.53 14.78
N CYS A 94 8.75 -6.00 14.34
CA CYS A 94 9.04 -7.43 14.21
C CYS A 94 9.48 -7.99 15.57
N GLU A 95 8.72 -8.95 16.10
CA GLU A 95 9.06 -9.61 17.35
C GLU A 95 10.26 -10.55 17.16
N GLY A 96 11.18 -10.55 18.13
CA GLY A 96 12.34 -11.45 18.11
C GLY A 96 13.48 -11.04 17.17
N ARG A 97 13.45 -9.83 16.60
CA ARG A 97 14.65 -9.16 16.03
C ARG A 97 15.31 -8.34 17.14
N LYS A 98 15.83 -9.02 18.17
CA LYS A 98 16.80 -8.41 19.09
C LYS A 98 18.15 -8.42 18.40
N ASP A 99 18.83 -7.27 18.48
CA ASP A 99 20.15 -6.97 17.92
C ASP A 99 21.19 -8.06 18.17
#